data_AF-A0A0N0ITN9-F1
#
_entry.id   AF-A0A0N0ITN9-F1
#
_cell.length_a   1.000
_cell.length_b   1.000
_cell.length_c   1.000
_cell.angle_alpha   90.00
_cell.angle_beta   90.00
_cell.angle_gamma   90.00
#
_symmetry.space_group_name_H-M   'P 1'
#
loop_
_entity.id
_entity.type
_entity.pdbx_description
1 polymer ?
#
loop_
_entity_poly.entity_id
_entity_poly.type
_entity_poly.pdbx_seq_one_letter_code
_entity_poly.pdbx_strand_id
1 'polypeptide(L)'
;MIKSFIKQWLFVNYCGQKIGQFKGADLKGALLNVMNVNISFIIYGIFLDIYILLGFRNFIVIAAIAIPFEFLVTRKLIKKYIMPLISLKELNELYNLTPRWKRIFYFISAIIILLCSVFSFFLLIISLKFFYS
;
A
#
# COMPACT_ATOMS: atom_id res chain seq x y z
N MET A 1 7.27 16.74 -8.24
CA MET A 1 6.85 16.52 -6.83
C MET A 1 6.36 15.09 -6.58
N ILE A 2 5.28 14.64 -7.23
CA ILE A 2 4.67 13.31 -7.04
C ILE A 2 5.66 12.15 -7.23
N LYS A 3 6.48 12.16 -8.31
CA LYS A 3 7.50 11.13 -8.56
C LYS A 3 8.53 11.01 -7.42
N SER A 4 8.90 12.13 -6.80
CA SER A 4 9.84 12.13 -5.66
C SER A 4 9.21 11.49 -4.43
N PHE A 5 7.94 11.80 -4.16
CA PHE A 5 7.19 11.22 -3.06
C PHE A 5 7.05 9.70 -3.23
N ILE A 6 6.70 9.24 -4.44
CA ILE A 6 6.60 7.81 -4.75
C ILE A 6 7.95 7.11 -4.58
N LYS A 7 9.05 7.71 -5.04
CA LYS A 7 10.40 7.15 -4.85
C LYS A 7 10.77 7.03 -3.37
N GLN A 8 10.49 8.05 -2.58
CA GLN A 8 10.76 8.04 -1.15
C GLN A 8 9.91 6.99 -0.43
N TRP A 9 8.64 6.89 -0.78
CA TRP A 9 7.73 5.85 -0.29
C TRP A 9 8.24 4.44 -0.65
N LEU A 10 8.68 4.23 -1.89
CA LEU A 10 9.27 2.95 -2.33
C LEU A 10 10.54 2.63 -1.54
N PHE A 11 11.38 3.63 -1.25
CA PHE A 11 12.59 3.42 -0.46
C PHE A 11 12.31 3.10 1.01
N VAL A 12 11.32 3.76 1.62
CA VAL A 12 10.87 3.47 2.99
C VAL A 12 10.41 2.02 3.10
N ASN A 13 9.55 1.59 2.17
CA ASN A 13 9.07 0.20 2.13
C ASN A 13 10.17 -0.79 1.74
N TYR A 14 11.13 -0.41 0.89
CA TYR A 14 12.32 -1.22 0.63
C TYR A 14 13.13 -1.46 1.89
N CYS A 15 13.37 -0.43 2.72
CA CYS A 15 14.04 -0.59 4.02
C CYS A 15 13.24 -1.52 4.95
N GLY A 16 11.92 -1.34 4.99
CA GLY A 16 10.96 -2.23 5.65
C GLY A 16 11.18 -3.70 5.31
N GLN A 17 11.13 -4.01 4.02
CA GLN A 17 11.28 -5.38 3.51
C GLN A 17 12.70 -5.90 3.68
N LYS A 18 13.73 -5.09 3.41
CA LYS A 18 15.13 -5.53 3.46
C LYS A 18 15.59 -5.90 4.87
N ILE A 19 15.08 -5.19 5.88
CA ILE A 19 15.38 -5.46 7.29
C ILE A 19 14.45 -6.56 7.83
N GLY A 20 13.17 -6.56 7.44
CA GLY A 20 12.17 -7.50 7.96
C GLY A 20 12.15 -8.89 7.30
N GLN A 21 12.74 -9.06 6.11
CA GLN A 21 12.75 -10.34 5.41
C GLN A 21 14.01 -11.17 5.74
N PHE A 22 13.79 -12.45 6.06
CA PHE A 22 14.85 -13.46 6.14
C PHE A 22 15.42 -13.76 4.75
N LYS A 23 16.72 -14.08 4.66
CA LYS A 23 17.49 -14.23 3.41
C LYS A 23 16.73 -15.09 2.37
N GLY A 24 16.55 -14.56 1.15
CA GLY A 24 16.02 -15.30 -0.01
C GLY A 24 14.70 -14.78 -0.61
N ALA A 25 14.03 -13.81 0.03
CA ALA A 25 12.75 -13.30 -0.45
C ALA A 25 12.87 -12.39 -1.70
N ASP A 26 11.89 -12.49 -2.60
CA ASP A 26 11.75 -11.57 -3.75
C ASP A 26 11.30 -10.19 -3.27
N LEU A 27 12.31 -9.33 -3.00
CA LEU A 27 12.11 -7.93 -2.60
C LEU A 27 11.25 -7.15 -3.60
N LYS A 28 11.31 -7.49 -4.89
CA LYS A 28 10.54 -6.83 -5.95
C LYS A 28 9.06 -7.14 -5.80
N GLY A 29 8.72 -8.43 -5.66
CA GLY A 29 7.37 -8.90 -5.42
C GLY A 29 6.80 -8.38 -4.11
N ALA A 30 7.61 -8.35 -3.04
CA ALA A 30 7.18 -7.84 -1.74
C ALA A 30 6.84 -6.35 -1.78
N LEU A 31 7.68 -5.53 -2.42
CA LEU A 31 7.39 -4.10 -2.64
C LEU A 31 6.12 -3.88 -3.46
N LEU A 32 5.92 -4.69 -4.50
CA LEU A 32 4.71 -4.65 -5.31
C LEU A 32 3.47 -4.95 -4.46
N ASN A 33 3.55 -5.98 -3.62
CA ASN A 33 2.44 -6.39 -2.77
C ASN A 33 2.11 -5.34 -1.71
N VAL A 34 3.11 -4.77 -1.04
CA VAL A 34 2.88 -3.70 -0.04
C VAL A 34 2.21 -2.49 -0.70
N MET A 35 2.63 -2.13 -1.91
CA MET A 35 2.05 -0.99 -2.61
C MET A 35 0.65 -1.28 -3.14
N ASN A 36 0.41 -2.50 -3.63
CA ASN A 36 -0.93 -2.95 -3.99
C ASN A 36 -1.84 -2.86 -2.77
N VAL A 37 -1.46 -3.45 -1.63
CA VAL A 37 -2.28 -3.44 -0.41
C VAL A 37 -2.62 -2.01 0.02
N ASN A 38 -1.64 -1.10 0.06
CA ASN A 38 -1.90 0.27 0.49
C ASN A 38 -2.80 1.04 -0.48
N ILE A 39 -2.64 0.85 -1.79
CA ILE A 39 -3.50 1.49 -2.80
C ILE A 39 -4.88 0.84 -2.84
N SER A 40 -4.96 -0.48 -2.70
CA SER A 40 -6.21 -1.24 -2.63
C SER A 40 -7.05 -0.81 -1.44
N PHE A 41 -6.45 -0.58 -0.26
CA PHE A 41 -7.19 -0.03 0.88
C PHE A 41 -7.85 1.32 0.57
N ILE A 42 -7.17 2.20 -0.16
CA ILE A 42 -7.73 3.50 -0.58
C ILE A 42 -8.90 3.28 -1.55
N ILE A 43 -8.70 2.43 -2.56
CA ILE A 43 -9.73 2.13 -3.56
C ILE A 43 -10.95 1.45 -2.93
N TYR A 44 -10.72 0.53 -1.99
CA TYR A 44 -11.77 -0.14 -1.23
C TYR A 44 -12.53 0.84 -0.35
N GLY A 45 -11.84 1.79 0.30
CA GLY A 45 -12.49 2.88 1.01
C GLY A 45 -13.42 3.69 0.10
N ILE A 46 -12.96 4.07 -1.09
CA ILE A 46 -13.76 4.84 -2.07
C ILE A 46 -14.96 4.03 -2.56
N PHE A 47 -14.78 2.76 -2.93
CA PHE A 47 -15.89 1.92 -3.38
C PHE A 47 -16.91 1.66 -2.29
N LEU A 48 -16.46 1.43 -1.06
CA LEU A 48 -17.32 1.26 0.10
C LEU A 48 -18.16 2.52 0.35
N ASP A 49 -17.53 3.70 0.27
CA ASP A 49 -18.20 4.99 0.48
C ASP A 49 -19.29 5.24 -0.59
N ILE A 50 -18.95 5.08 -1.87
CA ILE A 50 -19.92 5.19 -2.98
C ILE A 50 -21.06 4.19 -2.83
N TYR A 51 -20.74 2.93 -2.50
CA TYR A 51 -21.73 1.87 -2.39
C TYR A 51 -22.76 2.16 -1.28
N ILE A 52 -22.30 2.70 -0.16
CA ILE A 52 -23.16 3.07 0.96
C ILE A 52 -23.98 4.31 0.65
N LEU A 53 -23.40 5.32 -0.04
CA LEU A 53 -24.14 6.49 -0.52
C LEU A 53 -25.29 6.12 -1.47
N LEU A 54 -25.17 5.02 -2.20
CA LEU A 54 -26.22 4.47 -3.06
C LEU A 54 -27.28 3.66 -2.29
N GLY A 55 -27.18 3.57 -0.96
CA GLY A 55 -28.17 2.91 -0.09
C GLY A 55 -28.06 1.40 -0.04
N PHE A 56 -27.04 0.81 -0.65
CA PHE A 56 -26.85 -0.63 -0.63
C PHE A 56 -26.26 -1.12 0.69
N ARG A 57 -26.75 -2.25 1.19
CA ARG A 57 -26.34 -2.83 2.49
C ARG A 57 -25.60 -4.16 2.40
N ASN A 58 -25.46 -4.72 1.19
CA ASN A 58 -24.89 -6.05 1.01
C ASN A 58 -23.37 -6.00 0.77
N PHE A 59 -22.57 -6.30 1.78
CA PHE A 59 -21.10 -6.32 1.67
C PHE A 59 -20.56 -7.29 0.61
N ILE A 60 -21.30 -8.35 0.25
CA ILE A 60 -20.86 -9.34 -0.74
C ILE A 60 -20.74 -8.69 -2.13
N VAL A 61 -21.64 -7.77 -2.48
CA VAL A 61 -21.62 -7.08 -3.78
C VAL A 61 -20.39 -6.18 -3.89
N ILE A 62 -20.01 -5.51 -2.80
CA ILE A 62 -18.79 -4.70 -2.75
C ILE A 62 -17.57 -5.58 -2.97
N ALA A 63 -17.47 -6.69 -2.23
CA ALA A 63 -16.35 -7.63 -2.37
C ALA A 63 -16.26 -8.19 -3.80
N ALA A 64 -17.40 -8.52 -4.41
CA ALA A 64 -17.49 -9.04 -5.76
C ALA A 64 -17.02 -8.05 -6.85
N ILE A 65 -17.11 -6.74 -6.61
CA ILE A 65 -16.61 -5.71 -7.54
C ILE A 65 -15.17 -5.32 -7.20
N ALA A 66 -14.91 -5.11 -5.92
CA ALA A 66 -13.64 -4.59 -5.41
C ALA A 66 -12.48 -5.57 -5.64
N ILE A 67 -12.69 -6.86 -5.36
CA ILE A 67 -11.64 -7.88 -5.51
C ILE A 67 -11.19 -8.00 -6.99
N PRO A 68 -12.08 -8.22 -7.98
CA PRO A 68 -11.66 -8.24 -9.38
C PRO A 68 -11.02 -6.93 -9.83
N PHE A 69 -11.52 -5.78 -9.37
CA PHE A 69 -10.94 -4.50 -9.70
C PHE A 69 -9.50 -4.36 -9.19
N GLU A 70 -9.21 -4.79 -7.96
CA GLU A 70 -7.83 -4.83 -7.44
C GLU A 70 -6.91 -5.66 -8.35
N PHE A 71 -7.32 -6.90 -8.65
CA PHE A 71 -6.46 -7.84 -9.39
C PHE A 71 -6.29 -7.46 -10.86
N LEU A 72 -7.36 -7.01 -11.52
CA LEU A 72 -7.37 -6.75 -12.96
C LEU A 72 -6.90 -5.34 -13.31
N VAL A 73 -7.20 -4.34 -12.47
CA VAL A 73 -6.93 -2.93 -12.76
C VAL A 73 -5.78 -2.43 -11.89
N THR A 74 -5.96 -2.38 -10.57
CA THR A 74 -5.02 -1.74 -9.63
C THR A 74 -3.63 -2.34 -9.74
N ARG A 75 -3.50 -3.67 -9.65
CA ARG A 75 -2.21 -4.36 -9.73
C ARG A 75 -1.50 -4.16 -11.07
N LYS A 76 -2.25 -4.13 -12.18
CA LYS A 76 -1.68 -3.88 -13.52
C LYS A 76 -1.17 -2.45 -13.64
N LEU A 77 -1.93 -1.47 -13.18
CA LEU A 77 -1.54 -0.04 -13.22
C LEU A 77 -0.31 0.21 -12.37
N ILE A 78 -0.26 -0.35 -11.16
CA ILE A 78 0.88 -0.26 -10.26
C ILE A 78 2.15 -0.85 -10.89
N LYS A 79 2.05 -2.06 -11.46
CA LYS A 79 3.18 -2.71 -12.13
C LYS A 79 3.65 -1.91 -13.35
N LYS A 80 2.72 -1.29 -14.09
CA LYS A 80 3.02 -0.52 -15.32
C LYS A 80 3.62 0.86 -15.05
N TYR A 81 3.08 1.61 -14.07
CA TYR A 81 3.41 3.02 -13.90
C TYR A 81 4.34 3.31 -12.73
N ILE A 82 4.28 2.52 -11.66
CA ILE A 82 5.04 2.82 -10.44
C ILE A 82 6.30 1.96 -10.35
N MET A 83 6.21 0.67 -10.69
CA MET A 83 7.36 -0.24 -10.61
C MET A 83 8.57 0.16 -11.48
N PRO A 84 8.40 0.81 -12.65
CA PRO A 84 9.54 1.31 -13.43
C PRO A 84 10.18 2.58 -12.88
N LEU A 85 9.59 3.25 -11.87
CA LEU A 85 10.10 4.54 -11.39
C LEU A 85 11.43 4.44 -10.66
N ILE A 86 11.78 3.27 -10.12
CA ILE A 86 13.05 3.02 -9.46
C ILE A 86 13.46 1.56 -9.66
N SER A 87 14.72 1.31 -10.00
CA SER A 87 15.24 -0.05 -10.11
C SER A 87 15.58 -0.61 -8.73
N LEU A 88 15.55 -1.94 -8.57
CA LEU A 88 16.02 -2.58 -7.33
C LEU A 88 17.50 -2.29 -7.06
N LYS A 89 18.29 -2.13 -8.13
CA LYS A 89 19.72 -1.80 -8.03
C LYS A 89 19.90 -0.42 -7.40
N GLU A 90 19.18 0.59 -7.90
CA GLU A 90 19.16 1.93 -7.31
C GLU A 90 18.71 1.92 -5.85
N LEU A 91 17.65 1.18 -5.51
CA LEU A 91 17.18 1.07 -4.13
C LEU A 91 18.24 0.45 -3.22
N ASN A 92 18.98 -0.55 -3.71
CA ASN A 92 20.02 -1.22 -2.95
C ASN A 92 21.26 -0.33 -2.75
N GLU A 93 21.67 0.40 -3.79
CA GLU A 93 22.73 1.40 -3.70
C GLU A 93 22.37 2.50 -2.71
N LEU A 94 21.16 3.05 -2.81
CA LEU A 94 20.65 4.06 -1.86
C LEU A 94 20.62 3.52 -0.42
N TYR A 95 20.22 2.27 -0.24
CA TYR A 95 20.19 1.60 1.07
C TYR A 95 21.60 1.48 1.68
N ASN A 96 22.59 1.12 0.88
CA ASN A 96 23.97 0.97 1.35
C ASN A 96 24.63 2.31 1.67
N LEU A 97 24.28 3.37 0.94
CA LEU A 97 24.74 4.74 1.22
C LEU A 97 24.05 5.35 2.45
N THR A 98 22.85 4.88 2.81
CA THR A 98 22.06 5.45 3.89
C THR A 98 22.59 5.00 5.27
N PRO A 99 22.84 5.93 6.22
CA PRO A 99 23.25 5.59 7.58
C PRO A 99 22.30 4.61 8.27
N ARG A 100 22.85 3.71 9.10
CA ARG A 100 22.07 2.66 9.78
C ARG A 100 20.88 3.19 10.57
N TRP A 101 21.06 4.29 11.31
CA TRP A 101 19.99 4.94 12.07
C TRP A 101 18.83 5.41 11.18
N LYS A 102 19.12 6.01 10.02
CA LYS A 102 18.09 6.41 9.05
C LYS A 102 17.36 5.20 8.46
N ARG A 103 18.06 4.10 8.19
CA ARG A 103 17.44 2.85 7.72
C ARG A 103 16.46 2.26 8.74
N ILE A 104 16.84 2.26 10.02
CA ILE A 104 15.96 1.82 11.11
C ILE A 104 14.74 2.74 11.23
N PHE A 105 14.94 4.05 11.15
CA PHE A 105 13.84 5.01 11.14
C PHE A 105 12.86 4.75 9.98
N TYR A 106 13.37 4.49 8.77
CA TYR A 106 12.52 4.13 7.63
C TYR A 106 11.84 2.77 7.80
N PHE A 107 12.49 1.79 8.41
CA PHE A 107 11.86 0.52 8.76
C PHE A 107 10.67 0.71 9.72
N ILE A 108 10.86 1.48 10.79
CA ILE A 108 9.78 1.82 11.73
C ILE A 108 8.67 2.57 11.01
N SER A 109 9.03 3.53 10.15
CA SER A 109 8.06 4.28 9.35
C SER A 109 7.23 3.38 8.43
N ALA A 110 7.83 2.36 7.82
CA ALA A 110 7.11 1.40 6.98
C ALA A 110 6.08 0.59 7.79
N ILE A 111 6.43 0.19 9.01
CA ILE A 111 5.49 -0.48 9.93
C ILE A 111 4.34 0.46 10.31
N ILE A 112 4.65 1.70 10.67
CA ILE A 112 3.64 2.71 11.02
C ILE A 112 2.69 2.94 9.84
N ILE A 113 3.21 3.09 8.61
CA ILE A 113 2.38 3.26 7.40
C ILE A 113 1.41 2.10 7.24
N LEU A 114 1.89 0.86 7.42
CA LEU A 114 1.04 -0.33 7.33
C LEU A 114 -0.04 -0.33 8.42
N LEU A 115 0.32 -0.08 9.68
CA LEU A 115 -0.63 -0.01 10.79
C LEU A 115 -1.65 1.12 10.60
N CYS A 116 -1.22 2.30 10.17
CA CYS A 116 -2.09 3.42 9.86
C CYS A 116 -3.07 3.07 8.73
N SER A 117 -2.63 2.38 7.67
CA SER A 117 -3.52 1.97 6.58
C SER A 117 -4.65 1.04 7.06
N VAL A 118 -4.32 0.09 7.93
CA VAL A 118 -5.30 -0.82 8.55
C VAL A 118 -6.23 -0.05 9.48
N PHE A 119 -5.68 0.83 10.33
CA PHE A 119 -6.46 1.66 11.24
C PHE A 119 -7.42 2.59 10.50
N SER A 120 -6.98 3.25 9.43
CA SER A 120 -7.82 4.10 8.58
C SER A 120 -8.95 3.31 7.93
N PHE A 121 -8.71 2.07 7.51
CA PHE A 121 -9.75 1.19 6.98
C PHE A 121 -10.82 0.87 8.04
N PHE A 122 -10.43 0.54 9.27
CA PHE A 122 -11.39 0.31 10.36
C PHE A 122 -12.15 1.58 10.75
N LEU A 123 -11.49 2.73 10.79
CA LEU A 123 -12.16 4.01 11.04
C LEU A 123 -13.22 4.31 9.99
N LEU A 124 -12.92 4.06 8.70
CA LEU A 124 -13.91 4.19 7.63
C LEU A 124 -15.12 3.30 7.90
N ILE A 125 -14.93 2.01 8.16
CA ILE A 125 -16.03 1.07 8.48
C ILE A 125 -16.85 1.54 9.67
N ILE A 126 -16.19 1.98 10.75
CA ILE A 126 -16.89 2.45 11.97
C ILE A 126 -17.67 3.74 11.69
N SER A 127 -17.09 4.70 10.97
CA SER A 127 -17.79 5.94 10.62
C SER A 127 -19.05 5.66 9.81
N LEU A 128 -18.99 4.69 8.90
CA LEU A 128 -20.12 4.27 8.10
C LEU A 128 -21.23 3.63 8.95
N LYS A 129 -20.90 2.96 10.07
CA LYS A 129 -21.91 2.49 11.02
C LYS A 129 -22.64 3.64 11.72
N PHE A 130 -21.95 4.74 12.01
CA PHE A 130 -22.52 5.89 12.72
C PHE A 130 -23.43 6.77 11.86
N PHE A 131 -23.17 6.89 10.55
CA PHE A 131 -23.98 7.74 9.66
C PHE A 131 -25.27 7.07 9.14
N TYR A 132 -25.38 5.74 9.25
CA TYR A 132 -26.46 4.97 8.62
C TYR A 132 -27.21 4.05 9.60
N SER A 133 -27.06 4.28 10.91
CA SER A 133 -27.89 3.71 11.97
C SER A 133 -28.97 4.70 12.40
#